data_AF-A0A9N9PIF3-F1
#
_entry.id   AF-A0A9N9PIF3-F1
#
_cell.length_a   1.000
_cell.length_b   1.000
_cell.length_c   1.000
_cell.angle_alpha   90.00
_cell.angle_beta   90.00
_cell.angle_gamma   90.00
#
_symmetry.space_group_name_H-M   'P 1'
#
loop_
_entity.id
_entity.type
_entity.pdbx_description
1 polymer ?
#
loop_
_entity_poly.entity_id
_entity_poly.type
_entity_poly.pdbx_seq_one_letter_code
_entity_poly.pdbx_strand_id
1 'polypeptide(L)'
;KLYLTELEACENNLDGIEINIRVVLPTADGYKWNYLRQYNNVSKKLTRWYTCSLSSQHDHSKQNPKHIYTKQERFTCQGLVRIIFNLEKMIVHLYICHYELHLCPTIKENVDKKVIEFIKNNIHLTLRQLWKQLQYQSHTLTQKQVHFWWTMFYQKLYLRDDDQFISTTYLLQEDENYLLLYSNQENGIFEIAFTTSFL
;
A
#
# COMPACT_ATOMS: atom_id res chain seq x y z
N LYS A 1 23.61 -2.10 -7.09
CA LYS A 1 24.05 -3.27 -6.29
C LYS A 1 23.06 -4.41 -6.54
N LEU A 2 23.51 -5.57 -7.04
CA LEU A 2 22.64 -6.73 -7.29
C LEU A 2 22.51 -7.53 -6.00
N TYR A 3 21.30 -7.61 -5.46
CA TYR A 3 20.99 -8.54 -4.37
C TYR A 3 20.23 -9.72 -4.98
N LEU A 4 20.78 -10.91 -4.83
CA LEU A 4 20.14 -12.19 -5.14
C LEU A 4 19.76 -12.80 -3.80
N THR A 5 18.45 -12.91 -3.55
CA THR A 5 17.93 -13.62 -2.39
C THR A 5 16.99 -14.70 -2.91
N GLU A 6 17.27 -15.95 -2.57
CA GLU A 6 16.36 -17.07 -2.80
C GLU A 6 15.44 -17.17 -1.58
N LEU A 7 14.13 -17.10 -1.83
CA LEU A 7 13.12 -17.32 -0.81
C LEU A 7 12.37 -18.59 -1.18
N GLU A 8 12.36 -19.57 -0.27
CA GLU A 8 11.49 -20.74 -0.37
C GLU A 8 10.05 -20.27 -0.11
N ALA A 9 9.16 -20.50 -1.07
CA ALA A 9 7.75 -20.15 -0.90
C ALA A 9 7.07 -21.26 -0.09
N CYS A 10 6.67 -20.96 1.15
CA CYS A 10 5.95 -21.92 2.00
C CYS A 10 4.48 -22.13 1.62
N GLU A 11 3.89 -21.33 0.73
CA GLU A 11 2.46 -21.45 0.42
C GLU A 11 2.16 -21.26 -1.07
N ASN A 12 1.16 -22.00 -1.58
CA ASN A 12 0.63 -21.95 -2.95
C ASN A 12 -0.04 -20.62 -3.32
N ASN A 13 0.15 -19.56 -2.52
CA ASN A 13 -0.52 -18.28 -2.69
C ASN A 13 0.42 -17.23 -3.33
N LEU A 14 0.42 -17.18 -4.66
CA LEU A 14 1.19 -16.22 -5.45
C LEU A 14 0.83 -14.76 -5.16
N ASP A 15 -0.40 -14.50 -4.71
CA ASP A 15 -0.86 -13.16 -4.35
C ASP A 15 -0.35 -12.78 -2.96
N GLY A 16 -0.37 -13.71 -2.00
CA GLY A 16 0.25 -13.54 -0.68
C GLY A 16 1.76 -13.27 -0.73
N ILE A 17 2.49 -13.93 -1.65
CA ILE A 17 3.92 -13.65 -1.87
C ILE A 17 4.12 -12.25 -2.49
N GLU A 18 3.26 -11.83 -3.42
CA GLU A 18 3.35 -10.49 -4.00
C GLU A 18 3.07 -9.39 -2.95
N ILE A 19 2.06 -9.60 -2.09
CA ILE A 19 1.74 -8.70 -0.96
C ILE A 19 2.97 -8.58 -0.06
N ASN A 20 3.57 -9.72 0.32
CA ASN A 20 4.80 -9.72 1.12
C ASN A 20 5.93 -8.96 0.44
N ILE A 21 6.15 -9.11 -0.87
CA ILE A 21 7.23 -8.40 -1.57
C ILE A 21 6.96 -6.89 -1.65
N ARG A 22 5.69 -6.46 -1.84
CA ARG A 22 5.31 -5.04 -1.82
C ARG A 22 5.45 -4.39 -0.44
N VAL A 23 5.41 -5.17 0.64
CA VAL A 23 5.58 -4.68 2.02
C VAL A 23 7.05 -4.77 2.45
N VAL A 24 7.71 -5.89 2.20
CA VAL A 24 9.08 -6.17 2.65
C VAL A 24 10.10 -5.33 1.89
N LEU A 25 9.99 -5.20 0.56
CA LEU A 25 11.01 -4.45 -0.22
C LEU A 25 11.09 -2.99 0.18
N PRO A 26 9.98 -2.21 0.21
CA PRO A 26 10.07 -0.81 0.63
C PRO A 26 10.53 -0.64 2.08
N THR A 27 10.25 -1.61 2.95
CA THR A 27 10.73 -1.61 4.34
C THR A 27 12.24 -1.87 4.41
N ALA A 28 12.78 -2.70 3.51
CA ALA A 28 14.19 -3.06 3.47
C ALA A 28 15.08 -2.03 2.75
N ASP A 29 14.63 -1.50 1.60
CA ASP A 29 15.44 -0.60 0.75
C ASP A 29 14.98 0.86 0.76
N GLY A 30 13.82 1.17 1.34
CA GLY A 30 13.27 2.51 1.42
C GLY A 30 12.68 3.04 0.10
N TYR A 31 12.69 2.25 -0.97
CA TYR A 31 12.16 2.63 -2.28
C TYR A 31 10.76 2.08 -2.49
N LYS A 32 9.91 2.89 -3.14
CA LYS A 32 8.59 2.45 -3.58
C LYS A 32 8.66 1.94 -5.02
N TRP A 33 8.13 0.74 -5.24
CA TRP A 33 8.17 0.02 -6.50
C TRP A 33 6.77 -0.05 -7.13
N ASN A 34 6.64 0.42 -8.37
CA ASN A 34 5.39 0.38 -9.13
C ASN A 34 5.37 -0.82 -10.06
N TYR A 35 4.26 -1.55 -10.11
CA TYR A 35 4.07 -2.63 -11.07
C TYR A 35 4.23 -2.12 -12.51
N LEU A 36 5.01 -2.84 -13.30
CA LEU A 36 5.29 -2.51 -14.69
C LEU A 36 4.58 -3.48 -15.64
N ARG A 37 4.86 -4.78 -15.50
CA ARG A 37 4.33 -5.82 -16.39
C ARG A 37 4.54 -7.23 -15.85
N GLN A 38 3.79 -8.16 -16.42
CA GLN A 38 3.91 -9.59 -16.17
C GLN A 38 4.20 -10.32 -17.49
N TYR A 39 4.93 -11.42 -17.40
CA TYR A 39 5.16 -12.35 -18.48
C TYR A 39 4.98 -13.78 -17.98
N ASN A 40 4.15 -14.55 -18.68
CA ASN A 40 3.95 -15.96 -18.45
C ASN A 40 4.76 -16.71 -19.49
N ASN A 41 5.77 -17.46 -19.06
CA ASN A 41 6.54 -18.29 -19.96
C ASN A 41 5.86 -19.65 -20.13
N VAL A 42 5.98 -20.26 -21.31
CA VAL A 42 5.41 -21.58 -21.63
C VAL A 42 5.92 -22.67 -20.64
N SER A 43 7.07 -22.44 -20.02
CA SER A 43 7.76 -23.32 -19.07
C SER A 43 7.35 -23.13 -17.59
N LYS A 44 6.05 -22.94 -17.30
CA LYS A 44 5.50 -22.78 -15.93
C LYS A 44 6.25 -21.77 -15.03
N LYS A 45 6.83 -20.75 -15.67
CA LYS A 45 7.50 -19.64 -14.98
C LYS A 45 6.67 -18.38 -15.12
N LEU A 46 6.35 -17.77 -13.99
CA LEU A 46 5.68 -16.48 -13.92
C LEU A 46 6.74 -15.43 -13.60
N THR A 47 6.84 -14.38 -14.42
CA THR A 47 7.77 -13.27 -14.16
C THR A 47 6.99 -11.97 -14.01
N ARG A 48 7.21 -11.26 -12.91
CA ARG A 48 6.65 -9.92 -12.66
C ARG A 48 7.77 -8.89 -12.57
N TRP A 49 7.52 -7.72 -13.15
CA TRP A 49 8.46 -6.61 -13.21
C TRP A 49 7.85 -5.38 -12.52
N TYR A 50 8.68 -4.68 -11.75
CA TYR A 50 8.35 -3.42 -11.10
C TYR A 50 9.47 -2.41 -11.40
N THR A 51 9.12 -1.13 -11.40
CA THR A 51 10.05 -0.02 -11.64
C THR A 51 10.00 0.97 -10.49
N CYS A 52 11.09 1.70 -10.26
CA CYS A 52 11.14 2.69 -9.18
C CYS A 52 10.07 3.76 -9.41
N SER A 53 9.30 4.06 -8.37
CA SER A 53 8.20 5.03 -8.44
C SER A 53 8.62 6.45 -8.79
N LEU A 54 9.90 6.80 -8.62
CA LEU A 54 10.48 8.09 -9.00
C LEU A 54 11.22 8.05 -10.34
N SER A 55 11.21 6.92 -11.04
CA SER A 55 11.86 6.78 -12.33
C SER A 55 11.31 7.80 -13.34
N SER A 56 12.21 8.40 -14.13
CA SER A 56 11.87 9.26 -15.27
C SER A 56 11.13 8.50 -16.39
N GLN A 57 11.08 7.17 -16.35
CA GLN A 57 10.21 6.37 -17.22
C GLN A 57 8.73 6.67 -17.04
N HIS A 58 8.33 7.26 -15.91
CA HIS A 58 6.96 7.68 -15.60
C HIS A 58 6.67 9.13 -15.99
N ASP A 59 7.60 9.84 -16.63
CA ASP A 59 7.43 11.25 -16.95
C ASP A 59 6.52 11.41 -18.19
N HIS A 60 5.21 11.52 -17.95
CA HIS A 60 4.20 11.76 -19.00
C HIS A 60 4.11 13.25 -19.38
N SER A 61 5.24 13.96 -19.54
CA SER A 61 5.29 15.43 -19.69
C SER A 61 4.77 15.96 -21.04
N LYS A 62 3.72 15.36 -21.60
CA LYS A 62 2.93 15.87 -22.72
C LYS A 62 1.45 15.94 -22.36
N GLN A 63 1.07 16.59 -21.26
CA GLN A 63 -0.34 16.96 -21.06
C GLN A 63 -0.53 18.09 -20.04
N ASN A 64 -1.03 19.22 -20.57
CA ASN A 64 -1.74 20.33 -19.93
C ASN A 64 -0.95 21.32 -19.03
N PRO A 65 -0.64 22.52 -19.53
CA PRO A 65 0.04 23.59 -18.77
C PRO A 65 -0.84 24.31 -17.72
N LYS A 66 -2.03 23.78 -17.39
CA LYS A 66 -3.01 24.49 -16.53
C LYS A 66 -2.92 24.20 -15.04
N HIS A 67 -2.01 23.34 -14.60
CA HIS A 67 -1.82 23.09 -13.17
C HIS A 67 -0.36 23.27 -12.77
N ILE A 68 -0.08 24.34 -12.03
CA ILE A 68 1.17 24.55 -11.30
C ILE A 68 1.14 23.61 -10.07
N TYR A 69 1.29 22.31 -10.31
CA TYR A 69 1.75 21.41 -9.25
C TYR A 69 3.28 21.46 -9.28
N THR A 70 3.93 21.59 -8.13
CA THR A 70 5.37 21.31 -8.03
C THR A 70 5.59 19.89 -8.56
N LYS A 71 6.21 19.79 -9.74
CA LYS A 71 6.42 18.51 -10.40
C LYS A 71 7.27 17.66 -9.48
N GLN A 72 6.79 16.46 -9.16
CA GLN A 72 7.57 15.49 -8.41
C GLN A 72 8.87 15.25 -9.17
N GLU A 73 10.01 15.46 -8.50
CA GLU A 73 11.32 15.24 -9.10
C GLU A 73 11.45 13.77 -9.51
N ARG A 74 11.88 13.55 -10.75
CA ARG A 74 12.05 12.22 -11.33
C ARG A 74 13.53 11.98 -11.59
N PHE A 75 13.98 10.75 -11.34
CA PHE A 75 15.37 10.36 -11.46
C PHE A 75 15.57 9.36 -12.60
N THR A 76 16.71 9.44 -13.28
CA THR A 76 17.17 8.47 -14.29
C THR A 76 17.70 7.19 -13.66
N CYS A 77 17.04 6.72 -12.60
CA CYS A 77 17.60 5.73 -11.68
C CYS A 77 17.62 4.30 -12.22
N GLN A 78 16.82 4.03 -13.25
CA GLN A 78 16.62 2.71 -13.85
C GLN A 78 16.34 1.62 -12.79
N GLY A 79 15.75 2.01 -11.67
CA GLY A 79 15.37 1.11 -10.61
C GLY A 79 14.40 0.08 -11.15
N LEU A 80 14.72 -1.20 -10.98
CA LEU A 80 13.93 -2.31 -11.47
C LEU A 80 13.96 -3.48 -10.48
N VAL A 81 12.79 -4.04 -10.20
CA VAL A 81 12.62 -5.31 -9.48
C VAL A 81 12.04 -6.32 -10.44
N ARG A 82 12.64 -7.49 -10.52
CA ARG A 82 12.15 -8.64 -11.27
C ARG A 82 11.98 -9.82 -10.33
N ILE A 83 10.77 -10.34 -10.28
CA ILE A 83 10.41 -11.52 -9.49
C ILE A 83 10.13 -12.65 -10.48
N ILE A 84 10.78 -13.80 -10.30
CA ILE A 84 10.56 -15.00 -11.11
C ILE A 84 10.07 -16.10 -10.18
N PHE A 85 8.84 -16.53 -10.40
CA PHE A 85 8.26 -17.70 -9.74
C PHE A 85 8.52 -18.92 -10.60
N ASN A 86 9.21 -19.90 -10.02
CA ASN A 86 9.29 -21.24 -10.57
C ASN A 86 8.21 -22.10 -9.92
N LEU A 87 7.07 -22.24 -10.59
CA LEU A 87 5.90 -22.92 -10.04
C LEU A 87 6.12 -24.43 -9.87
N GLU A 88 7.07 -25.03 -10.60
CA GLU A 88 7.38 -26.45 -10.45
C GLU A 88 8.23 -26.74 -9.22
N LYS A 89 9.16 -25.83 -8.91
CA LYS A 89 10.08 -25.99 -7.78
C LYS A 89 9.61 -25.26 -6.52
N MET A 90 8.54 -24.47 -6.61
CA MET A 90 8.09 -23.58 -5.55
C MET A 90 9.18 -22.61 -5.05
N ILE A 91 10.03 -22.15 -5.98
CA ILE A 91 11.13 -21.23 -5.69
C ILE A 91 10.82 -19.86 -6.26
N VAL A 92 11.10 -18.82 -5.49
CA VAL A 92 11.03 -17.43 -5.93
C VAL A 92 12.44 -16.84 -6.05
N HIS A 93 12.77 -16.38 -7.25
CA HIS A 93 13.98 -15.61 -7.47
C HIS A 93 13.66 -14.13 -7.56
N LEU A 94 14.25 -13.36 -6.66
CA LEU A 94 14.12 -11.92 -6.60
C LEU A 94 15.40 -11.27 -7.13
N TYR A 95 15.23 -10.38 -8.10
CA TYR A 95 16.31 -9.57 -8.67
C TYR A 95 15.99 -8.09 -8.46
N ILE A 96 16.89 -7.37 -7.81
CA ILE A 96 16.78 -5.94 -7.61
C ILE A 96 17.98 -5.27 -8.28
N CYS A 97 17.70 -4.28 -9.12
CA CYS A 97 18.70 -3.41 -9.72
C CYS A 97 18.29 -1.96 -9.49
N HIS A 98 19.24 -1.13 -9.08
CA HIS A 98 19.08 0.31 -8.99
C HIS A 98 20.41 0.91 -9.46
N TYR A 99 20.41 1.56 -10.62
CA TYR A 99 21.63 1.99 -11.30
C TYR A 99 22.19 3.26 -10.66
N GLU A 100 21.34 4.28 -10.48
CA GLU A 100 21.67 5.48 -9.71
C GLU A 100 20.81 5.51 -8.45
N LEU A 101 21.43 5.49 -7.28
CA LEU A 101 20.71 5.70 -6.02
C LEU A 101 20.35 7.18 -5.90
N HIS A 102 19.08 7.45 -5.59
CA HIS A 102 18.61 8.78 -5.25
C HIS A 102 17.98 8.76 -3.86
N LEU A 103 17.94 9.92 -3.22
CA LEU A 103 17.13 10.07 -2.02
C LEU A 103 15.68 9.79 -2.42
N CYS A 104 15.07 8.83 -1.73
CA CYS A 104 13.63 8.70 -1.76
C CYS A 104 13.11 9.93 -0.99
N PRO A 105 12.31 10.82 -1.59
CA PRO A 105 11.70 11.91 -0.88
C PRO A 105 10.81 11.23 0.15
N THR A 106 11.29 11.21 1.39
CA THR A 106 10.47 10.85 2.51
C THR A 106 9.29 11.82 2.45
N ILE A 107 8.10 11.32 2.09
CA ILE A 107 6.83 12.05 2.25
C ILE A 107 6.50 12.16 3.76
N LYS A 108 7.54 12.37 4.58
CA LYS A 108 7.49 12.82 5.96
C LYS A 108 7.65 14.34 6.02
N GLU A 109 8.01 15.00 4.92
CA GLU A 109 8.32 16.41 4.96
C GLU A 109 7.06 17.28 5.06
N ASN A 110 6.87 17.76 6.29
CA ASN A 110 6.24 19.00 6.70
C ASN A 110 4.70 19.04 6.83
N VAL A 111 4.08 17.94 7.27
CA VAL A 111 2.76 18.04 7.91
C VAL A 111 2.98 18.30 9.39
N ASP A 112 2.46 19.41 9.90
CA ASP A 112 2.51 19.74 11.33
C ASP A 112 1.97 18.58 12.16
N LYS A 113 2.69 18.21 13.23
CA LYS A 113 2.26 17.18 14.18
C LYS A 113 0.84 17.41 14.68
N LYS A 114 0.44 18.68 14.87
CA LYS A 114 -0.93 19.05 15.27
C LYS A 114 -1.97 18.59 14.25
N VAL A 115 -1.68 18.70 12.96
CA VAL A 115 -2.57 18.22 11.89
C VAL A 115 -2.64 16.69 11.90
N ILE A 116 -1.51 16.01 12.07
CA ILE A 116 -1.47 14.54 12.16
C ILE A 116 -2.31 14.05 13.35
N GLU A 117 -2.15 14.69 14.51
CA GLU A 117 -2.88 14.36 15.73
C GLU A 117 -4.37 14.68 15.61
N PHE A 118 -4.72 15.79 14.96
CA PHE A 118 -6.09 16.12 14.62
C PHE A 118 -6.76 15.05 13.76
N ILE A 119 -6.08 14.60 12.68
CA ILE A 119 -6.60 13.53 11.81
C ILE A 119 -6.80 12.23 12.61
N LYS A 120 -5.82 11.88 13.46
CA LYS A 120 -5.89 10.68 14.30
C LYS A 120 -7.09 10.70 15.25
N ASN A 121 -7.31 11.83 15.94
CA ASN A 121 -8.40 11.96 16.92
C ASN A 121 -9.78 12.06 16.27
N ASN A 122 -9.85 12.37 14.98
CA ASN A 122 -11.09 12.53 14.23
C ASN A 122 -11.21 11.51 13.08
N ILE A 123 -10.68 10.30 13.27
CA ILE A 123 -10.66 9.26 12.23
C ILE A 123 -12.05 8.85 11.73
N HIS A 124 -13.07 9.00 12.58
CA HIS A 124 -14.48 8.74 12.28
C HIS A 124 -15.07 9.72 11.25
N LEU A 125 -14.42 10.87 11.01
CA LEU A 125 -14.85 11.82 10.00
C LEU A 125 -14.42 11.36 8.60
N THR A 126 -15.23 11.69 7.61
CA THR A 126 -14.86 11.48 6.20
C THR A 126 -13.70 12.41 5.80
N LEU A 127 -12.92 11.98 4.81
CA LEU A 127 -11.85 12.79 4.22
C LEU A 127 -12.31 14.20 3.81
N ARG A 128 -13.54 14.31 3.29
CA ARG A 128 -14.11 15.60 2.89
C ARG A 128 -14.37 16.51 4.09
N GLN A 129 -14.83 15.96 5.21
CA GLN A 129 -15.05 16.72 6.44
C GLN A 129 -13.73 17.15 7.06
N LEU A 130 -12.75 16.25 7.14
CA LEU A 130 -11.40 16.57 7.63
C LEU A 130 -10.75 17.66 6.79
N TRP A 131 -10.79 17.54 5.47
CA TRP A 131 -10.22 18.54 4.57
C TRP A 131 -10.88 19.91 4.73
N LYS A 132 -12.21 19.97 4.84
CA LYS A 132 -12.94 21.23 5.07
C LYS A 132 -12.49 21.95 6.34
N GLN A 133 -12.14 21.21 7.39
CA GLN A 133 -11.68 21.78 8.66
C GLN A 133 -10.21 22.18 8.62
N LEU A 134 -9.37 21.42 7.92
CA LEU A 134 -7.91 21.62 7.88
C LEU A 134 -7.44 22.62 6.81
N GLN A 135 -8.18 22.78 5.70
CA GLN A 135 -7.76 23.60 4.55
C GLN A 135 -7.51 25.08 4.90
N TYR A 136 -8.14 25.57 5.98
CA TYR A 136 -7.98 26.95 6.44
C TYR A 136 -6.86 27.11 7.48
N GLN A 137 -6.33 26.01 8.03
CA GLN A 137 -5.35 26.04 9.11
C GLN A 137 -3.90 25.96 8.62
N SER A 138 -3.67 25.45 7.42
CA SER A 138 -2.32 25.35 6.85
C SER A 138 -2.34 25.52 5.33
N HIS A 139 -1.62 26.52 4.84
CA HIS A 139 -1.49 26.83 3.41
C HIS A 139 -0.59 25.83 2.65
N THR A 140 0.23 25.07 3.38
CA THR A 140 1.14 24.06 2.79
C THR A 140 0.55 22.65 2.80
N LEU A 141 -0.55 22.44 3.55
CA LEU A 141 -1.22 21.16 3.65
C LEU A 141 -2.02 20.88 2.38
N THR A 142 -1.84 19.67 1.83
CA THR A 142 -2.58 19.21 0.66
C THR A 142 -3.62 18.15 1.04
N GLN A 143 -4.69 18.05 0.26
CA GLN A 143 -5.70 17.00 0.43
C GLN A 143 -5.09 15.59 0.34
N LYS A 144 -4.05 15.40 -0.49
CA LYS A 144 -3.33 14.12 -0.61
C LYS A 144 -2.60 13.73 0.68
N GLN A 145 -1.99 14.69 1.36
CA GLN A 145 -1.34 14.43 2.66
C GLN A 145 -2.38 14.07 3.73
N VAL A 146 -3.53 14.75 3.75
CA VAL A 146 -4.64 14.39 4.65
C VAL A 146 -5.14 12.98 4.37
N HIS A 147 -5.36 12.65 3.09
CA HIS A 147 -5.74 11.30 2.68
C HIS A 147 -4.72 10.26 3.10
N PHE A 148 -3.43 10.52 2.89
CA PHE A 148 -2.37 9.59 3.27
C PHE A 148 -2.41 9.27 4.77
N TRP A 149 -2.41 10.29 5.63
CA TRP A 149 -2.43 10.08 7.09
C TRP A 149 -3.74 9.44 7.57
N TRP A 150 -4.87 9.86 7.03
CA TRP A 150 -6.16 9.25 7.35
C TRP A 150 -6.17 7.77 6.97
N THR A 151 -5.75 7.41 5.75
CA THR A 151 -5.67 6.01 5.31
C THR A 151 -4.73 5.20 6.21
N MET A 152 -3.56 5.73 6.56
CA MET A 152 -2.61 5.07 7.47
C MET A 152 -3.24 4.76 8.83
N PHE A 153 -3.93 5.73 9.44
CA PHE A 153 -4.60 5.51 10.73
C PHE A 153 -5.82 4.60 10.62
N TYR A 154 -6.61 4.75 9.55
CA TYR A 154 -7.78 3.92 9.28
C TYR A 154 -7.39 2.46 9.10
N GLN A 155 -6.38 2.18 8.27
CA GLN A 155 -5.85 0.83 8.08
C GLN A 155 -5.30 0.26 9.40
N LYS A 156 -4.57 1.05 10.17
CA LYS A 156 -4.06 0.60 11.47
C LYS A 156 -5.18 0.22 12.44
N LEU A 157 -6.32 0.93 12.40
CA LEU A 157 -7.46 0.64 13.26
C LEU A 157 -8.25 -0.57 12.75
N TYR A 158 -8.58 -0.60 11.46
CA TYR A 158 -9.63 -1.46 10.92
C TYR A 158 -9.16 -2.58 9.98
N LEU A 159 -7.93 -2.53 9.45
CA LEU A 159 -7.44 -3.57 8.55
C LEU A 159 -6.76 -4.68 9.35
N ARG A 160 -7.24 -5.93 9.19
CA ARG A 160 -6.62 -7.14 9.74
C ARG A 160 -6.30 -8.16 8.66
N ASP A 161 -7.09 -8.15 7.60
CA ASP A 161 -7.00 -9.00 6.42
C ASP A 161 -7.31 -8.17 5.17
N ASP A 162 -6.80 -8.58 4.01
CA ASP A 162 -7.11 -7.92 2.73
C ASP A 162 -8.58 -8.06 2.34
N ASP A 163 -9.25 -9.12 2.83
CA ASP A 163 -10.70 -9.28 2.73
C ASP A 163 -11.40 -8.43 3.82
N GLN A 164 -12.28 -7.52 3.38
CA GLN A 164 -13.00 -6.61 4.25
C GLN A 164 -13.96 -7.35 5.20
N PHE A 165 -14.57 -8.45 4.75
CA PHE A 165 -15.47 -9.25 5.55
C PHE A 165 -14.71 -9.96 6.68
N ILE A 166 -13.56 -10.56 6.34
CA ILE A 166 -12.68 -11.21 7.32
C ILE A 166 -12.15 -10.18 8.32
N SER A 167 -11.67 -9.03 7.86
CA SER A 167 -11.26 -7.92 8.73
C SER A 167 -12.36 -7.50 9.70
N THR A 168 -13.59 -7.34 9.22
CA THR A 168 -14.74 -6.96 10.05
C THR A 168 -15.03 -8.02 11.12
N THR A 169 -14.97 -9.29 10.75
CA THR A 169 -15.18 -10.41 11.67
C THR A 169 -14.15 -10.41 12.78
N TYR A 170 -12.86 -10.22 12.46
CA TYR A 170 -11.80 -10.12 13.48
C TYR A 170 -11.99 -8.93 14.41
N LEU A 171 -12.33 -7.75 13.88
CA LEU A 171 -12.56 -6.57 14.72
C LEU A 171 -13.70 -6.78 15.74
N LEU A 172 -14.79 -7.42 15.32
CA LEU A 172 -15.92 -7.72 16.21
C LEU A 172 -15.57 -8.76 17.28
N GLN A 173 -14.58 -9.61 17.03
CA GLN A 173 -14.09 -10.60 17.99
C GLN A 173 -13.02 -10.02 18.93
N GLU A 174 -12.24 -9.04 18.48
CA GLU A 174 -11.20 -8.36 19.26
C GLU A 174 -11.78 -7.43 20.34
N ASP A 175 -12.95 -6.82 20.08
CA ASP A 175 -13.57 -5.84 20.98
C ASP A 175 -14.62 -6.51 21.87
N GLU A 176 -14.35 -6.57 23.18
CA GLU A 176 -15.21 -7.18 24.20
C GLU A 176 -16.61 -6.52 24.31
N ASN A 177 -16.80 -5.33 23.74
CA ASN A 177 -18.09 -4.67 23.68
C ASN A 177 -19.02 -5.23 22.59
N TYR A 178 -18.51 -6.13 21.75
CA TYR A 178 -19.27 -6.76 20.67
C TYR A 178 -19.29 -8.27 20.85
N LEU A 179 -20.43 -8.87 20.54
CA LEU A 179 -20.59 -10.31 20.46
C LEU A 179 -21.04 -10.66 19.05
N LEU A 180 -20.17 -11.33 18.29
CA LEU A 180 -20.50 -11.89 16.99
C LEU A 180 -21.47 -13.07 17.18
N LEU A 181 -22.66 -12.95 16.60
CA LEU A 181 -23.71 -13.97 16.67
C LEU A 181 -23.67 -14.90 15.46
N TYR A 182 -23.36 -14.35 14.29
CA TYR A 182 -23.37 -15.07 13.01
C TYR A 182 -22.52 -14.34 11.98
N SER A 183 -21.85 -15.12 11.11
CA SER A 183 -21.15 -14.62 9.93
C SER A 183 -21.26 -15.65 8.81
N ASN A 184 -21.66 -15.23 7.61
CA ASN A 184 -21.74 -16.09 6.43
C ASN A 184 -21.20 -15.40 5.17
N GLN A 185 -20.53 -16.20 4.33
CA GLN A 185 -19.98 -15.83 3.05
C GLN A 185 -20.30 -16.95 2.04
N GLU A 186 -21.55 -17.00 1.58
CA GLU A 186 -22.01 -17.99 0.61
C GLU A 186 -22.59 -17.30 -0.63
N ASN A 187 -22.29 -17.85 -1.81
CA ASN A 187 -22.84 -17.39 -3.09
C ASN A 187 -22.66 -15.88 -3.39
N GLY A 188 -21.59 -15.27 -2.84
CA GLY A 188 -21.31 -13.84 -3.00
C GLY A 188 -22.16 -12.93 -2.10
N ILE A 189 -22.93 -13.50 -1.17
CA ILE A 189 -23.65 -12.77 -0.15
C ILE A 189 -22.80 -12.77 1.13
N PHE A 190 -22.65 -11.59 1.73
CA PHE A 190 -21.87 -11.35 2.94
C PHE A 190 -22.79 -10.89 4.06
N GLU A 191 -22.93 -11.70 5.09
CA GLU A 191 -23.83 -11.43 6.23
C GLU A 191 -23.04 -11.48 7.54
N ILE A 192 -23.24 -10.48 8.40
CA ILE A 192 -22.71 -10.46 9.75
C ILE A 192 -23.83 -10.01 10.68
N ALA A 193 -24.10 -10.79 11.73
CA ALA A 193 -24.96 -10.39 12.83
C ALA A 193 -24.14 -10.32 14.11
N PHE A 194 -24.24 -9.21 14.81
CA PHE A 194 -23.56 -8.99 16.09
C PHE A 194 -24.48 -8.19 17.03
N THR A 195 -24.23 -8.30 18.32
CA THR A 195 -24.87 -7.46 19.34
C THR A 195 -23.81 -6.65 20.07
N THR A 196 -24.19 -5.48 20.54
CA THR A 196 -23.37 -4.69 21.45
C THR A 196 -23.73 -5.04 22.89
N SER A 197 -22.71 -5.15 23.74
CA SER A 197 -22.86 -5.18 25.18
C SER A 197 -23.43 -3.83 25.62
N PHE A 198 -24.72 -3.78 25.97
CA PHE A 198 -25.28 -2.60 26.64
C PHE A 198 -24.78 -2.61 28.09
N LEU A 199 -23.66 -1.92 28.34
CA LEU A 199 -23.23 -1.50 29.67
C LEU A 199 -23.35 0.02 29.78
#